data_AF-A0A525W3A8-F1
#
_entry.id   AF-A0A525W3A8-F1
#
_cell.length_a   1.000
_cell.length_b   1.000
_cell.length_c   1.000
_cell.angle_alpha   90.00
_cell.angle_beta   90.00
_cell.angle_gamma   90.00
#
_symmetry.space_group_name_H-M   'P 1'
#
loop_
_entity.id
_entity.type
_entity.pdbx_description
1 polymer ?
#
loop_
_entity_poly.entity_id
_entity_poly.type
_entity_poly.pdbx_seq_one_letter_code
_entity_poly.pdbx_strand_id
1 'polypeptide(L)'
;MFLLAINVSGRSVPIGIVLIDSRLQLSRPSSPKFQRPRQRLPYFIYRPVHRGWKSCRQVSLLTQLRFYVHILNVGGWHANSMNFQGQRDLLLLAEVERDGAVTQRSLSTKLGVALGLTNLYLKRLARKGYIKITTIPSHRVRYLLTPQGFAEKSRLAYLYMEYSLSHYRDMRARLRETLSQAANNGTKRVVIYGTGELAEMAYLSLREMHMTLVGFVDDNQQESFLSYPVWQPEALSGWEFDVVLLADFDQTAGHRTTLGQCQVPDSKVIALTPTM
;
A
#
# COMPACT_ATOMS: atom_id res chain seq x y z
N MET A 1 -22.87 1.16 -13.94
CA MET A 1 -23.46 1.21 -12.59
C MET A 1 -23.25 -0.15 -11.95
N PHE A 2 -22.13 -0.34 -11.24
CA PHE A 2 -21.85 -1.55 -10.47
C PHE A 2 -21.75 -1.15 -8.99
N LEU A 3 -22.63 -1.69 -8.17
CA LEU A 3 -22.56 -1.64 -6.71
C LEU A 3 -21.72 -2.84 -6.25
N LEU A 4 -20.55 -2.58 -5.66
CA LEU A 4 -19.86 -3.58 -4.85
C LEU A 4 -20.23 -3.35 -3.39
N ALA A 5 -21.02 -4.26 -2.81
CA ALA A 5 -21.36 -4.24 -1.39
C ALA A 5 -20.31 -5.04 -0.62
N ILE A 6 -19.59 -4.41 0.33
CA ILE A 6 -18.78 -5.13 1.32
C ILE A 6 -19.68 -5.39 2.53
N ASN A 7 -19.98 -6.67 2.76
CA ASN A 7 -20.82 -7.13 3.86
C ASN A 7 -19.99 -7.21 5.15
N VAL A 8 -20.25 -6.33 6.11
CA VAL A 8 -19.73 -6.44 7.47
C VAL A 8 -20.93 -6.41 8.42
N SER A 9 -21.13 -7.52 9.13
CA SER A 9 -21.98 -7.67 10.32
C SER A 9 -23.49 -7.32 10.22
N GLY A 10 -24.16 -7.77 9.15
CA GLY A 10 -25.60 -8.08 9.20
C GLY A 10 -26.56 -6.91 9.51
N ARG A 11 -26.12 -5.66 9.31
CA ARG A 11 -27.01 -4.48 9.31
C ARG A 11 -26.66 -3.58 8.13
N SER A 12 -27.60 -3.47 7.19
CA SER A 12 -27.54 -2.57 6.05
C SER A 12 -27.67 -1.12 6.52
N VAL A 13 -26.62 -0.32 6.38
CA VAL A 13 -26.68 1.14 6.49
C VAL A 13 -26.30 1.72 5.12
N PRO A 14 -27.19 2.46 4.43
CA PRO A 14 -26.86 3.05 3.14
C PRO A 14 -25.92 4.25 3.35
N ILE A 15 -24.68 4.14 2.89
CA ILE A 15 -23.78 5.29 2.73
C ILE A 15 -23.94 5.77 1.30
N GLY A 16 -24.76 6.81 1.10
CA GLY A 16 -24.87 7.48 -0.19
C GLY A 16 -23.58 8.27 -0.47
N ILE A 17 -22.78 7.80 -1.42
CA ILE A 17 -21.70 8.60 -2.01
C ILE A 17 -22.35 9.54 -3.03
N VAL A 18 -22.40 10.83 -2.72
CA VAL A 18 -22.79 11.86 -3.70
C VAL A 18 -21.57 12.12 -4.59
N LEU A 19 -21.58 11.56 -5.80
CA LEU A 19 -20.72 12.02 -6.89
C LEU A 19 -21.26 13.38 -7.36
N ILE A 20 -20.52 14.45 -7.12
CA ILE A 20 -20.83 15.77 -7.68
C ILE A 20 -20.35 15.76 -9.14
N ASP A 21 -21.28 15.71 -10.08
CA ASP A 21 -21.04 15.95 -11.50
C ASP A 21 -20.91 17.47 -11.74
N SER A 22 -19.83 17.88 -12.38
CA SER A 22 -19.42 19.27 -12.59
C SER A 22 -20.15 19.97 -13.76
N ARG A 23 -21.33 19.50 -14.16
CA ARG A 23 -22.16 20.15 -15.19
C ARG A 23 -23.64 20.13 -14.84
N LEU A 24 -24.08 21.11 -14.04
CA LEU A 24 -25.48 21.55 -14.03
C LEU A 24 -25.55 23.04 -13.71
N GLN A 25 -26.00 23.80 -14.72
CA GLN A 25 -26.35 25.21 -14.62
C GLN A 25 -27.52 25.38 -13.65
N LEU A 26 -27.32 26.16 -12.59
CA LEU A 26 -28.37 26.52 -11.63
C LEU A 26 -29.26 27.62 -12.20
N SER A 27 -30.39 27.21 -12.75
CA SER A 27 -31.55 28.08 -12.98
C SER A 27 -32.11 28.54 -11.64
N ARG A 28 -32.15 29.86 -11.41
CA ARG A 28 -32.71 30.48 -10.20
C ARG A 28 -34.23 30.28 -10.13
N PRO A 29 -34.80 29.87 -8.99
CA PRO A 29 -36.20 30.16 -8.69
C PRO A 29 -36.33 31.45 -7.88
N SER A 30 -37.38 32.18 -8.22
CA SER A 30 -37.89 33.43 -7.68
C SER A 30 -38.20 33.35 -6.18
N SER A 31 -37.90 34.45 -5.49
CA SER A 31 -38.26 34.71 -4.09
C SER A 31 -39.77 34.89 -3.89
N PRO A 32 -40.26 34.60 -2.68
CA PRO A 32 -41.11 35.58 -2.02
C PRO A 32 -40.65 35.94 -0.61
N LYS A 33 -41.01 37.17 -0.25
CA LYS A 33 -40.61 37.97 0.91
C LYS A 33 -41.05 37.33 2.24
N PHE A 34 -40.16 37.27 3.23
CA PHE A 34 -40.57 37.21 4.63
C PHE A 34 -39.64 38.05 5.52
N GLN A 35 -40.26 38.87 6.37
CA GLN A 35 -39.70 39.98 7.12
C GLN A 35 -38.86 39.53 8.32
N ARG A 36 -37.78 40.28 8.61
CA ARG A 36 -36.99 40.13 9.84
C ARG A 36 -37.68 40.82 11.01
N PRO A 37 -37.62 40.24 12.22
CA PRO A 37 -37.49 41.03 13.44
C PRO A 37 -36.05 40.95 13.97
N ARG A 38 -35.48 42.13 14.22
CA ARG A 38 -34.29 42.32 15.07
C ARG A 38 -34.64 41.94 16.50
N GLN A 39 -33.97 40.95 17.09
CA GLN A 39 -33.76 40.91 18.54
C GLN A 39 -32.33 40.44 18.86
N ARG A 40 -31.65 41.23 19.68
CA ARG A 40 -30.35 40.93 20.30
C ARG A 40 -30.51 39.74 21.25
N LEU A 41 -29.60 38.77 21.20
CA LEU A 41 -29.41 37.79 22.26
C LEU A 41 -27.98 37.92 22.83
N PRO A 42 -27.80 37.81 24.16
CA PRO A 42 -26.57 38.17 24.85
C PRO A 42 -25.51 37.07 24.74
N TYR A 43 -24.25 37.49 24.84
CA TYR A 43 -23.10 36.62 25.08
C TYR A 43 -23.33 35.81 26.36
N PHE A 44 -23.53 34.50 26.23
CA PHE A 44 -23.45 33.56 27.36
C PHE A 44 -22.10 32.83 27.33
N ILE A 45 -21.26 33.21 28.29
CA ILE A 45 -20.05 32.50 28.67
C ILE A 45 -20.47 31.17 29.32
N TYR A 46 -20.16 30.04 28.70
CA TYR A 46 -20.41 28.72 29.29
C TYR A 46 -19.26 28.33 30.22
N ARG A 47 -19.51 28.39 31.54
CA ARG A 47 -18.76 27.67 32.58
C ARG A 47 -19.18 26.18 32.54
N PRO A 48 -18.25 25.20 32.62
CA PRO A 48 -18.64 23.80 32.64
C PRO A 48 -19.06 23.39 34.06
N VAL A 49 -20.30 22.94 34.21
CA VAL A 49 -20.76 22.16 35.37
C VAL A 49 -20.72 20.69 34.95
N HIS A 50 -19.81 19.93 35.57
CA HIS A 50 -19.76 18.48 35.44
C HIS A 50 -20.99 17.84 36.09
N ARG A 51 -21.75 17.05 35.32
CA ARG A 51 -22.41 15.80 35.76
C ARG A 51 -23.00 15.08 34.54
N GLY A 52 -22.66 13.80 34.39
CA GLY A 52 -23.37 12.87 33.50
C GLY A 52 -22.60 12.44 32.25
N TRP A 53 -21.72 11.46 32.39
CA TRP A 53 -21.19 10.67 31.28
C TRP A 53 -22.35 9.98 30.53
N LYS A 54 -22.59 10.38 29.28
CA LYS A 54 -23.23 9.52 28.27
C LYS A 54 -22.59 9.74 26.90
N SER A 55 -22.22 8.61 26.27
CA SER A 55 -21.89 8.40 24.86
C SER A 55 -20.54 8.94 24.33
N CYS A 56 -19.46 8.18 24.59
CA CYS A 56 -18.12 8.39 24.02
C CYS A 56 -17.92 7.64 22.68
N ARG A 57 -18.91 7.61 21.78
CA ARG A 57 -18.77 6.97 20.45
C ARG A 57 -18.88 7.92 19.26
N GLN A 58 -19.41 9.13 19.43
CA GLN A 58 -19.67 10.06 18.32
C GLN A 58 -18.63 11.17 18.17
N VAL A 59 -17.82 11.44 19.21
CA VAL A 59 -16.76 12.48 19.19
C VAL A 59 -15.47 11.99 18.47
N SER A 60 -15.34 10.69 18.23
CA SER A 60 -14.18 10.09 17.56
C SER A 60 -14.16 10.32 16.04
N LEU A 61 -15.32 10.23 15.38
CA LEU A 61 -15.44 10.25 13.91
C LEU A 61 -15.30 11.65 13.31
N LEU A 62 -15.82 12.69 13.98
CA LEU A 62 -15.71 14.08 13.49
C LEU A 62 -14.29 14.63 13.63
N THR A 63 -13.55 14.17 14.63
CA THR A 63 -12.12 14.50 14.80
C THR A 63 -11.28 13.80 13.73
N GLN A 64 -11.60 12.55 13.37
CA GLN A 64 -10.97 11.83 12.25
C GLN A 64 -11.27 12.46 10.88
N LEU A 65 -12.52 12.85 10.60
CA LEU A 65 -12.89 13.44 9.30
C LEU A 65 -12.26 14.83 9.08
N ARG A 66 -12.24 15.68 10.13
CA ARG A 66 -11.64 17.01 10.06
C ARG A 66 -10.12 16.97 9.85
N PHE A 67 -9.47 15.89 10.29
CA PHE A 67 -8.04 15.64 10.07
C PHE A 67 -7.77 15.07 8.66
N TYR A 68 -8.66 14.20 8.14
CA TYR A 68 -8.57 13.66 6.78
C TYR A 68 -8.58 14.77 5.72
N VAL A 69 -9.43 15.78 5.90
CA VAL A 69 -9.49 16.98 5.03
C VAL A 69 -8.26 17.88 5.18
N HIS A 70 -7.59 17.87 6.34
CA HIS A 70 -6.35 18.62 6.54
C HIS A 70 -5.16 17.95 5.85
N ILE A 71 -5.06 16.61 5.90
CA ILE A 71 -4.02 15.83 5.21
C ILE A 71 -4.09 16.04 3.69
N LEU A 72 -5.29 16.15 3.10
CA LEU A 72 -5.47 16.39 1.67
C LEU A 72 -5.14 17.82 1.21
N ASN A 73 -5.06 18.81 2.11
CA ASN A 73 -4.82 20.21 1.76
C ASN A 73 -3.37 20.66 1.86
N VAL A 74 -2.47 19.83 2.41
CA VAL A 74 -1.04 20.18 2.48
C VAL A 74 -0.33 19.69 1.21
N GLY A 75 -0.79 20.17 0.06
CA GLY A 75 -0.24 19.91 -1.28
C GLY A 75 1.09 20.63 -1.51
N GLY A 76 2.14 20.23 -0.79
CA GLY A 76 3.46 20.81 -0.92
C GLY A 76 4.49 20.11 -0.04
N TRP A 77 4.72 18.82 -0.26
CA TRP A 77 5.86 18.13 0.36
C TRP A 77 6.54 17.29 -0.71
N HIS A 78 7.81 17.57 -0.96
CA HIS A 78 8.65 16.78 -1.84
C HIS A 78 8.62 15.31 -1.40
N ALA A 79 8.21 14.44 -2.31
CA ALA A 79 8.45 13.00 -2.25
C ALA A 79 9.96 12.76 -2.23
N ASN A 80 10.57 12.80 -1.05
CA ASN A 80 11.94 12.37 -0.89
C ASN A 80 12.10 11.61 0.43
N SER A 81 12.38 10.32 0.27
CA SER A 81 12.74 9.32 1.29
C SER A 81 11.62 8.86 2.25
N MET A 82 10.77 7.94 1.79
CA MET A 82 10.33 6.89 2.69
C MET A 82 11.58 6.09 3.09
N ASN A 83 12.18 6.44 4.22
CA ASN A 83 13.33 5.71 4.72
C ASN A 83 12.88 4.44 5.44
N PHE A 84 13.82 3.52 5.65
CA PHE A 84 13.57 2.27 6.34
C PHE A 84 12.97 2.44 7.75
N GLN A 85 13.28 3.58 8.39
CA GLN A 85 12.70 3.90 9.69
C GLN A 85 11.21 4.22 9.61
N GLY A 86 10.78 4.97 8.60
CA GLY A 86 9.37 5.31 8.36
C GLY A 86 8.52 4.06 8.10
N GLN A 87 9.05 3.10 7.35
CA GLN A 87 8.38 1.81 7.11
C GLN A 87 8.24 0.99 8.40
N ARG A 88 9.29 0.93 9.23
CA ARG A 88 9.26 0.24 10.53
C ARG A 88 8.28 0.91 11.50
N ASP A 89 8.26 2.24 11.54
CA ASP A 89 7.33 3.01 12.35
C ASP A 89 5.88 2.77 11.89
N LEU A 90 5.62 2.77 10.57
CA LEU A 90 4.31 2.47 10.00
C LEU A 90 3.81 1.07 10.40
N LEU A 91 4.67 0.05 10.26
CA LEU A 91 4.33 -1.33 10.64
C LEU A 91 4.02 -1.43 12.14
N LEU A 92 4.85 -0.83 12.99
CA LEU A 92 4.62 -0.83 14.44
C LEU A 92 3.32 -0.14 14.83
N LEU A 93 3.02 1.02 14.26
CA LEU A 93 1.79 1.75 14.55
C LEU A 93 0.55 0.96 14.07
N ALA A 94 0.65 0.28 12.92
CA ALA A 94 -0.42 -0.58 12.41
C ALA A 94 -0.64 -1.83 13.30
N GLU A 95 0.43 -2.45 13.78
CA GLU A 95 0.32 -3.63 14.66
C GLU A 95 -0.22 -3.26 16.05
N VAL A 96 0.20 -2.13 16.63
CA VAL A 96 -0.33 -1.62 17.90
C VAL A 96 -1.80 -1.23 17.80
N GLU A 97 -2.23 -0.68 16.65
CA GLU A 97 -3.65 -0.41 16.40
C GLU A 97 -4.48 -1.69 16.32
N ARG A 98 -3.98 -2.70 15.59
CA ARG A 98 -4.67 -3.99 15.40
C ARG A 98 -4.82 -4.72 16.72
N ASP A 99 -3.76 -4.82 17.50
CA ASP A 99 -3.77 -5.45 18.81
C ASP A 99 -2.83 -4.73 19.77
N GLY A 100 -3.39 -4.01 20.74
CA GLY A 100 -2.62 -3.34 21.78
C GLY A 100 -1.94 -4.28 22.77
N ALA A 101 -2.31 -5.57 22.82
CA ALA A 101 -1.73 -6.58 23.70
C ALA A 101 -0.53 -7.33 23.06
N VAL A 102 -0.08 -6.88 21.88
CA VAL A 102 1.10 -7.45 21.21
C VAL A 102 2.34 -7.46 22.11
N THR A 103 3.07 -8.57 22.07
CA THR A 103 4.34 -8.69 22.78
C THR A 103 5.49 -8.13 21.95
N GLN A 104 6.54 -7.68 22.61
CA GLN A 104 7.77 -7.24 21.93
C GLN A 104 8.36 -8.36 21.06
N ARG A 105 8.23 -9.62 21.48
CA ARG A 105 8.71 -10.79 20.73
C ARG A 105 7.89 -11.02 19.46
N SER A 106 6.56 -10.89 19.52
CA SER A 106 5.73 -10.96 18.33
C SER A 106 6.05 -9.81 17.36
N LEU A 107 6.22 -8.59 17.87
CA LEU A 107 6.60 -7.43 17.06
C LEU A 107 8.00 -7.60 16.43
N SER A 108 8.96 -8.18 17.15
CA SER A 108 10.31 -8.40 16.63
C SER A 108 10.33 -9.39 15.47
N THR A 109 9.53 -10.46 15.58
CA THR A 109 9.33 -11.42 14.48
C THR A 109 8.71 -10.75 13.26
N LYS A 110 7.64 -9.95 13.44
CA LYS A 110 6.99 -9.23 12.34
C LYS A 110 7.89 -8.19 11.67
N LEU A 111 8.73 -7.52 12.44
CA LEU A 111 9.69 -6.53 11.94
C LEU A 111 10.95 -7.15 11.32
N GLY A 112 11.22 -8.44 11.57
CA GLY A 112 12.48 -9.08 11.19
C GLY A 112 13.70 -8.48 11.90
N VAL A 113 13.55 -8.04 13.16
CA VAL A 113 14.64 -7.40 13.93
C VAL A 113 14.82 -8.04 15.30
N ALA A 114 15.96 -7.78 15.95
CA ALA A 114 16.19 -8.20 17.32
C ALA A 114 15.17 -7.57 18.31
N LEU A 115 14.85 -8.32 19.36
CA LEU A 115 13.94 -7.88 20.43
C LEU A 115 14.35 -6.53 21.04
N GLY A 116 15.66 -6.33 21.27
CA GLY A 116 16.20 -5.08 21.81
C GLY A 116 15.90 -3.88 20.90
N LEU A 117 16.04 -4.05 19.58
CA LEU A 117 15.74 -3.02 18.59
C LEU A 117 14.25 -2.67 18.56
N THR A 118 13.40 -3.69 18.71
CA THR A 118 11.94 -3.52 18.82
C THR A 118 11.57 -2.67 20.04
N ASN A 119 12.16 -2.97 21.20
CA ASN A 119 11.96 -2.17 22.42
C ASN A 119 12.43 -0.71 22.24
N LEU A 120 13.56 -0.50 21.56
CA LEU A 120 14.06 0.84 21.24
C LEU A 120 13.08 1.61 20.34
N TYR A 121 12.48 0.97 19.34
CA TYR A 121 11.46 1.58 18.50
C TYR A 121 10.19 1.93 19.27
N LEU A 122 9.68 1.02 20.09
CA LEU A 122 8.50 1.26 20.92
C LEU A 122 8.72 2.42 21.89
N LYS A 123 9.86 2.46 22.59
CA LYS A 123 10.21 3.59 23.47
C LYS A 123 10.33 4.90 22.70
N ARG A 124 10.84 4.88 21.47
CA ARG A 124 10.91 6.08 20.62
C ARG A 124 9.54 6.57 20.20
N LEU A 125 8.67 5.68 19.71
CA LEU A 125 7.29 6.03 19.35
C LEU A 125 6.51 6.55 20.57
N ALA A 126 6.79 6.02 21.76
CA ALA A 126 6.22 6.52 23.01
C ALA A 126 6.71 7.93 23.36
N ARG A 127 8.02 8.19 23.24
CA ARG A 127 8.60 9.53 23.46
C ARG A 127 8.08 10.56 22.46
N LYS A 128 7.80 10.17 21.22
CA LYS A 128 7.17 11.02 20.20
C LYS A 128 5.69 11.29 20.47
N GLY A 129 5.10 10.64 21.47
CA GLY A 129 3.68 10.77 21.80
C GLY A 129 2.76 9.96 20.89
N TYR A 130 3.29 9.09 20.02
CA TYR A 130 2.50 8.32 19.05
C TYR A 130 1.84 7.09 19.68
N ILE A 131 2.51 6.48 20.65
CA ILE A 131 1.95 5.38 21.44
C ILE A 131 2.01 5.70 22.93
N LYS A 132 1.03 5.21 23.67
CA LYS A 132 1.04 5.19 25.13
C LYS A 132 1.30 3.77 25.59
N ILE A 133 2.31 3.61 26.44
CA ILE A 133 2.63 2.34 27.09
C ILE A 133 1.90 2.33 28.43
N THR A 134 1.08 1.32 28.65
CA THR A 134 0.31 1.12 29.88
C THR A 134 0.55 -0.26 30.42
N THR A 135 0.50 -0.42 31.75
CA THR A 135 0.55 -1.73 32.38
C THR A 135 -0.87 -2.09 32.81
N ILE A 136 -1.34 -3.26 32.42
CA ILE A 136 -2.64 -3.80 32.83
C ILE A 136 -2.46 -4.82 33.97
N PRO A 137 -3.54 -5.16 34.69
CA PRO A 137 -3.50 -6.23 35.70
C PRO A 137 -2.88 -7.51 35.12
N SER A 138 -2.20 -8.27 35.99
CA SER A 138 -1.27 -9.35 35.64
C SER A 138 0.12 -8.89 35.15
N HIS A 139 0.55 -7.66 35.44
CA HIS A 139 1.87 -7.10 35.05
C HIS A 139 2.17 -7.17 33.54
N ARG A 140 1.12 -7.16 32.71
CA ARG A 140 1.26 -7.21 31.26
C ARG A 140 1.34 -5.80 30.69
N VAL A 141 2.19 -5.61 29.70
CA VAL A 141 2.32 -4.34 28.96
C VAL A 141 1.25 -4.29 27.87
N ARG A 142 0.62 -3.12 27.71
CA ARG A 142 -0.33 -2.81 26.66
C ARG A 142 0.07 -1.51 25.98
N TYR A 143 0.13 -1.55 24.65
CA TYR A 143 0.39 -0.42 23.78
C TYR A 143 -0.93 0.16 23.28
N LEU A 144 -1.07 1.48 23.30
CA LEU A 144 -2.26 2.19 22.83
C LEU A 144 -1.85 3.27 21.85
N LEU A 145 -2.46 3.30 20.67
CA LEU A 145 -2.24 4.38 19.71
C LEU A 145 -2.90 5.66 20.21
N THR A 146 -2.16 6.77 20.22
CA THR A 146 -2.71 8.09 20.59
C THR A 146 -3.34 8.76 19.36
N PRO A 147 -4.14 9.82 19.51
CA PRO A 147 -4.62 10.61 18.37
C PRO A 147 -3.49 11.11 17.46
N GLN A 148 -2.36 11.50 18.04
CA GLN A 148 -1.16 11.89 17.29
C GLN A 148 -0.53 10.70 16.55
N GLY A 149 -0.56 9.51 17.16
CA GLY A 149 -0.11 8.27 16.51
C GLY A 149 -1.00 7.86 15.33
N PHE A 150 -2.31 8.06 15.42
CA PHE A 150 -3.22 7.87 14.28
C PHE A 150 -2.87 8.81 13.12
N ALA A 151 -2.68 10.10 13.41
CA ALA A 151 -2.27 11.09 12.42
C ALA A 151 -0.95 10.73 11.74
N GLU A 152 0.05 10.33 12.52
CA GLU A 152 1.36 9.94 11.97
C GLU A 152 1.27 8.66 11.14
N LYS A 153 0.52 7.64 11.62
CA LYS A 153 0.30 6.41 10.86
C LYS A 153 -0.33 6.72 9.51
N SER A 154 -1.34 7.59 9.46
CA SER A 154 -1.97 8.03 8.21
C SER A 154 -0.98 8.76 7.30
N ARG A 155 -0.15 9.65 7.85
CA ARG A 155 0.89 10.36 7.09
C ARG A 155 1.93 9.39 6.50
N LEU A 156 2.42 8.45 7.30
CA LEU A 156 3.37 7.43 6.86
C LEU A 156 2.75 6.49 5.82
N ALA A 157 1.47 6.12 5.98
CA ALA A 157 0.76 5.32 4.99
C ALA A 157 0.64 6.06 3.64
N TYR A 158 0.31 7.36 3.67
CA TYR A 158 0.29 8.19 2.45
C TYR A 158 1.67 8.23 1.77
N LEU A 159 2.72 8.51 2.53
CA LEU A 159 4.09 8.53 1.99
C LEU A 159 4.53 7.17 1.46
N TYR A 160 4.09 6.07 2.10
CA TYR A 160 4.36 4.73 1.62
C TYR A 160 3.69 4.50 0.27
N MET A 161 2.42 4.87 0.14
CA MET A 161 1.68 4.75 -1.12
C MET A 161 2.32 5.58 -2.24
N GLU A 162 2.69 6.82 -1.96
CA GLU A 162 3.38 7.69 -2.93
C GLU A 162 4.71 7.08 -3.38
N TYR A 163 5.53 6.62 -2.43
CA TYR A 163 6.78 5.93 -2.71
C TYR A 163 6.56 4.66 -3.54
N SER A 164 5.62 3.78 -3.14
CA SER A 164 5.31 2.54 -3.84
C SER A 164 4.82 2.80 -5.27
N LEU A 165 3.99 3.82 -5.48
CA LEU A 165 3.52 4.18 -6.83
C LEU A 165 4.64 4.74 -7.70
N SER A 166 5.54 5.56 -7.15
CA SER A 166 6.72 6.02 -7.88
C SER A 166 7.61 4.84 -8.26
N HIS A 167 7.90 3.97 -7.29
CA HIS A 167 8.74 2.79 -7.49
C HIS A 167 8.16 1.85 -8.56
N TYR A 168 6.84 1.60 -8.51
CA TYR A 168 6.12 0.83 -9.53
C TYR A 168 6.29 1.45 -10.93
N ARG A 169 6.12 2.77 -11.06
CA ARG A 169 6.28 3.48 -12.35
C ARG A 169 7.70 3.37 -12.87
N ASP A 170 8.69 3.52 -12.00
CA ASP A 170 10.11 3.43 -12.35
C ASP A 170 10.46 2.01 -12.82
N MET A 171 10.02 0.98 -12.09
CA MET A 171 10.18 -0.43 -12.48
C MET A 171 9.56 -0.72 -13.83
N ARG A 172 8.31 -0.27 -14.05
CA ARG A 172 7.61 -0.47 -15.32
C ARG A 172 8.30 0.24 -16.48
N ALA A 173 8.83 1.45 -16.26
CA ALA A 173 9.56 2.19 -17.29
C ALA A 173 10.83 1.42 -17.73
N ARG A 174 11.61 0.91 -16.76
CA ARG A 174 12.82 0.12 -17.05
C ARG A 174 12.50 -1.19 -17.76
N LEU A 175 11.45 -1.87 -17.31
CA LEU A 175 11.02 -3.12 -17.93
C LEU A 175 10.66 -2.89 -19.41
N ARG A 176 9.93 -1.81 -19.68
CA ARG A 176 9.58 -1.42 -21.05
C ARG A 176 10.82 -1.06 -21.86
N GLU A 177 11.81 -0.38 -21.28
CA GLU A 177 13.07 -0.08 -21.95
C GLU A 177 13.83 -1.37 -22.33
N THR A 178 14.01 -2.29 -21.38
CA THR A 178 14.66 -3.60 -21.62
C THR A 178 13.94 -4.39 -22.71
N LEU A 179 12.60 -4.46 -22.66
CA LEU A 179 11.81 -5.16 -23.66
C LEU A 179 11.84 -4.46 -25.03
N SER A 180 11.89 -3.12 -25.07
CA SER A 180 11.99 -2.38 -26.33
C SER A 180 13.30 -2.64 -27.04
N GLN A 181 14.41 -2.72 -26.28
CA GLN A 181 15.71 -3.10 -26.83
C GLN A 181 15.69 -4.53 -27.40
N ALA A 182 15.08 -5.48 -26.69
CA ALA A 182 14.91 -6.84 -27.19
C ALA A 182 14.03 -6.90 -28.45
N ALA A 183 12.91 -6.18 -28.46
CA ALA A 183 12.00 -6.13 -29.60
C ALA A 183 12.69 -5.55 -30.86
N ASN A 184 13.53 -4.52 -30.71
CA ASN A 184 14.33 -3.96 -31.81
C ASN A 184 15.33 -4.97 -32.40
N ASN A 185 15.75 -5.95 -31.61
CA ASN A 185 16.61 -7.06 -32.06
C ASN A 185 15.80 -8.23 -32.66
N GLY A 186 14.50 -8.04 -32.90
CA GLY A 186 13.63 -9.02 -33.54
C GLY A 186 13.00 -10.04 -32.57
N THR A 187 13.20 -9.90 -31.25
CA THR A 187 12.57 -10.76 -30.25
C THR A 187 11.04 -10.65 -30.31
N LYS A 188 10.34 -11.78 -30.40
CA LYS A 188 8.88 -11.86 -30.36
C LYS A 188 8.36 -12.83 -29.30
N ARG A 189 9.08 -13.90 -29.00
CA ARG A 189 8.66 -14.98 -28.10
C ARG A 189 9.45 -14.91 -26.79
N VAL A 190 8.76 -14.58 -25.71
CA VAL A 190 9.37 -14.33 -24.40
C VAL A 190 8.86 -15.35 -23.39
N VAL A 191 9.78 -15.98 -22.67
CA VAL A 191 9.50 -16.72 -21.44
C VAL A 191 9.72 -15.77 -20.27
N ILE A 192 8.84 -15.80 -19.26
CA ILE A 192 9.05 -15.06 -18.01
C ILE A 192 9.49 -16.06 -16.93
N TYR A 193 10.65 -15.81 -16.32
CA TYR A 193 11.13 -16.55 -15.16
C TYR A 193 10.81 -15.77 -13.89
N GLY A 194 9.92 -16.30 -13.07
CA GLY A 194 9.42 -15.73 -11.83
C GLY A 194 7.90 -15.55 -11.85
N THR A 195 7.31 -15.54 -10.67
CA THR A 195 5.85 -15.40 -10.44
C THR A 195 5.48 -14.24 -9.50
N GLY A 196 6.37 -13.26 -9.37
CA GLY A 196 6.17 -12.07 -8.53
C GLY A 196 5.48 -10.90 -9.23
N GLU A 197 5.41 -9.76 -8.53
CA GLU A 197 4.84 -8.51 -9.05
C GLU A 197 5.51 -8.06 -10.36
N LEU A 198 6.82 -8.28 -10.47
CA LEU A 198 7.58 -7.94 -11.66
C LEU A 198 7.23 -8.82 -12.86
N ALA A 199 6.87 -10.09 -12.64
CA ALA A 199 6.38 -10.98 -13.69
C ALA A 199 5.00 -10.55 -14.20
N GLU A 200 4.14 -10.05 -13.31
CA GLU A 200 2.86 -9.44 -13.71
C GLU A 200 3.07 -8.21 -14.58
N MET A 201 3.95 -7.28 -14.15
CA MET A 201 4.30 -6.10 -14.94
C MET A 201 4.88 -6.49 -16.31
N ALA A 202 5.74 -7.52 -16.34
CA ALA A 202 6.35 -8.04 -17.56
C ALA A 202 5.28 -8.56 -18.51
N TYR A 203 4.37 -9.39 -18.03
CA TYR A 203 3.27 -9.92 -18.83
C TYR A 203 2.42 -8.82 -19.47
N LEU A 204 2.02 -7.82 -18.67
CA LEU A 204 1.26 -6.68 -19.19
C LEU A 204 2.06 -5.90 -20.24
N SER A 205 3.37 -5.70 -20.02
CA SER A 205 4.24 -5.00 -20.97
C SER A 205 4.42 -5.76 -22.27
N LEU A 206 4.55 -7.09 -22.23
CA LEU A 206 4.60 -7.93 -23.43
C LEU A 206 3.32 -7.76 -24.27
N ARG A 207 2.15 -7.74 -23.62
CA ARG A 207 0.87 -7.56 -24.31
C ARG A 207 0.74 -6.20 -24.98
N GLU A 208 1.18 -5.14 -24.30
CA GLU A 208 1.19 -3.77 -24.86
C GLU A 208 2.13 -3.63 -26.06
N MET A 209 3.22 -4.41 -26.07
CA MET A 209 4.24 -4.40 -27.13
C MET A 209 4.00 -5.42 -28.23
N HIS A 210 2.87 -6.13 -28.20
CA HIS A 210 2.54 -7.22 -29.13
C HIS A 210 3.59 -8.35 -29.18
N MET A 211 4.28 -8.59 -28.05
CA MET A 211 5.16 -9.73 -27.87
C MET A 211 4.35 -10.93 -27.36
N THR A 212 4.78 -12.14 -27.72
CA THR A 212 4.13 -13.40 -27.36
C THR A 212 4.75 -13.95 -26.08
N LEU A 213 3.94 -14.10 -25.03
CA LEU A 213 4.31 -14.92 -23.88
C LEU A 213 4.30 -16.40 -24.30
N VAL A 214 5.42 -17.10 -24.11
CA VAL A 214 5.52 -18.55 -24.32
C VAL A 214 5.05 -19.30 -23.07
N GLY A 215 5.45 -18.85 -21.89
CA GLY A 215 5.05 -19.43 -20.63
C GLY A 215 5.75 -18.79 -19.44
N PHE A 216 5.30 -19.16 -18.24
CA PHE A 216 5.95 -18.82 -16.98
C PHE A 216 6.77 -20.01 -16.49
N VAL A 217 7.93 -19.70 -15.93
CA VAL A 217 8.83 -20.65 -15.28
C VAL A 217 9.17 -20.14 -13.90
N ASP A 218 9.23 -21.01 -12.90
CA ASP A 218 9.62 -20.65 -11.54
C ASP A 218 10.18 -21.89 -10.83
N ASP A 219 11.14 -21.69 -9.93
CA ASP A 219 11.72 -22.75 -9.08
C ASP A 219 10.75 -23.19 -7.97
N ASN A 220 9.75 -22.35 -7.67
CA ASN A 220 8.78 -22.61 -6.63
C ASN A 220 7.72 -23.63 -7.06
N GLN A 221 7.05 -24.26 -6.08
CA GLN A 221 5.95 -25.22 -6.33
C GLN A 221 4.61 -24.54 -6.69
N GLN A 222 4.66 -23.39 -7.34
CA GLN A 222 3.45 -22.70 -7.77
C GLN A 222 2.91 -23.36 -9.05
N GLU A 223 1.66 -23.83 -9.04
CA GLU A 223 1.08 -24.54 -10.19
C GLU A 223 0.64 -23.59 -11.32
N SER A 224 0.22 -22.38 -10.97
CA SER A 224 -0.28 -21.40 -11.95
C SER A 224 -0.03 -19.95 -11.55
N PHE A 225 0.08 -19.09 -12.56
CA PHE A 225 0.24 -17.64 -12.42
C PHE A 225 -0.53 -16.93 -13.52
N LEU A 226 -1.35 -15.93 -13.17
CA LEU A 226 -2.23 -15.20 -14.11
C LEU A 226 -3.10 -16.13 -14.99
N SER A 227 -3.54 -17.26 -14.43
CA SER A 227 -4.29 -18.34 -15.13
C SER A 227 -3.50 -19.12 -16.18
N TYR A 228 -2.18 -18.95 -16.23
CA TYR A 228 -1.27 -19.78 -17.03
C TYR A 228 -0.59 -20.82 -16.13
N PRO A 229 -0.29 -22.02 -16.65
CA PRO A 229 0.55 -22.97 -15.93
C PRO A 229 1.95 -22.41 -15.73
N VAL A 230 2.53 -22.68 -14.56
CA VAL A 230 3.93 -22.38 -14.25
C VAL A 230 4.72 -23.68 -14.33
N TRP A 231 5.82 -23.64 -15.07
CA TRP A 231 6.63 -24.82 -15.35
C TRP A 231 7.96 -24.76 -14.60
N GLN A 232 8.55 -25.92 -14.37
CA GLN A 232 9.91 -26.01 -13.88
C GLN A 232 10.91 -25.62 -14.98
N PRO A 233 12.06 -25.00 -14.66
CA PRO A 233 13.01 -24.51 -15.65
C PRO A 233 13.51 -25.54 -16.66
N GLU A 234 13.55 -26.82 -16.28
CA GLU A 234 14.00 -27.92 -17.15
C GLU A 234 13.10 -28.09 -18.38
N ALA A 235 11.84 -27.66 -18.30
CA ALA A 235 10.89 -27.71 -19.41
C ALA A 235 11.32 -26.82 -20.60
N LEU A 236 12.18 -25.82 -20.35
CA LEU A 236 12.65 -24.89 -21.38
C LEU A 236 13.43 -25.58 -22.51
N SER A 237 14.06 -26.71 -22.23
CA SER A 237 14.80 -27.49 -23.23
C SER A 237 13.96 -27.91 -24.44
N GLY A 238 12.63 -28.08 -24.25
CA GLY A 238 11.69 -28.45 -25.32
C GLY A 238 10.93 -27.27 -25.93
N TRP A 239 11.21 -26.04 -25.53
CA TRP A 239 10.42 -24.87 -25.91
C TRP A 239 11.09 -23.99 -26.95
N GLU A 240 10.26 -23.42 -27.81
CA GLU A 240 10.65 -22.53 -28.89
C GLU A 240 10.46 -21.07 -28.45
N PHE A 241 11.55 -20.42 -28.01
CA PHE A 241 11.54 -19.03 -27.53
C PHE A 241 12.78 -18.25 -27.97
N ASP A 242 12.65 -16.93 -27.97
CA ASP A 242 13.72 -16.01 -28.37
C ASP A 242 14.51 -15.53 -27.16
N VAL A 243 13.83 -15.24 -26.04
CA VAL A 243 14.46 -14.76 -24.81
C VAL A 243 13.73 -15.25 -23.55
N VAL A 244 14.48 -15.39 -22.46
CA VAL A 244 13.99 -15.57 -21.09
C VAL A 244 14.20 -14.25 -20.34
N LEU A 245 13.11 -13.67 -19.85
CA LEU A 245 13.14 -12.50 -18.98
C LEU A 245 13.15 -12.94 -17.52
N LEU A 246 14.22 -12.60 -16.81
CA LEU A 246 14.30 -12.75 -15.36
C LEU A 246 13.47 -11.66 -14.69
N ALA A 247 12.35 -12.05 -14.10
CA ALA A 247 11.39 -11.18 -13.45
C ALA A 247 11.44 -11.31 -11.91
N ASP A 248 12.66 -11.36 -11.37
CA ASP A 248 12.97 -11.36 -9.94
C ASP A 248 14.30 -10.61 -9.71
N PHE A 249 14.27 -9.55 -8.91
CA PHE A 249 15.46 -8.75 -8.57
C PHE A 249 16.37 -9.41 -7.54
N ASP A 250 15.80 -10.17 -6.61
CA ASP A 250 16.53 -10.72 -5.48
C ASP A 250 17.28 -12.00 -5.87
N GLN A 251 16.72 -12.76 -6.84
CA GLN A 251 17.22 -14.07 -7.24
C GLN A 251 17.80 -14.12 -8.66
N THR A 252 18.07 -12.98 -9.28
CA THR A 252 18.60 -12.92 -10.67
C THR A 252 19.83 -13.83 -10.86
N ALA A 253 20.77 -13.84 -9.90
CA ALA A 253 21.97 -14.68 -9.98
C ALA A 253 21.65 -16.18 -9.90
N GLY A 254 20.75 -16.58 -8.98
CA GLY A 254 20.29 -17.96 -8.84
C GLY A 254 19.59 -18.44 -10.11
N HIS A 255 18.66 -17.65 -10.64
CA HIS A 255 17.94 -17.98 -11.87
C HIS A 255 18.90 -18.12 -13.08
N ARG A 256 19.94 -17.28 -13.18
CA ARG A 256 20.97 -17.45 -14.23
C ARG A 256 21.72 -18.77 -14.09
N THR A 257 22.06 -19.19 -12.87
CA THR A 257 22.69 -20.49 -12.64
C THR A 257 21.77 -21.64 -13.06
N THR A 258 20.49 -21.60 -12.67
CA THR A 258 19.50 -22.63 -13.06
C THR A 258 19.31 -22.69 -14.57
N LEU A 259 19.22 -21.54 -15.25
CA LEU A 259 19.13 -21.48 -16.71
C LEU A 259 20.37 -22.05 -17.41
N GLY A 260 21.56 -21.82 -16.86
CA GLY A 260 22.80 -22.43 -17.35
C GLY A 260 22.79 -23.96 -17.25
N GLN A 261 22.23 -24.52 -16.16
CA GLN A 261 22.04 -25.97 -16.00
C GLN A 261 21.03 -26.52 -17.00
N CYS A 262 20.01 -25.74 -17.35
CA CYS A 262 19.01 -26.07 -18.37
C CYS A 262 19.50 -25.82 -19.82
N GLN A 263 20.80 -25.53 -20.01
CA GLN A 263 21.42 -25.28 -21.32
C GLN A 263 20.84 -24.07 -22.08
N VAL A 264 20.22 -23.12 -21.38
CA VAL A 264 19.75 -21.87 -22.00
C VAL A 264 20.96 -20.95 -22.22
N PRO A 265 21.25 -20.50 -23.45
CA PRO A 265 22.37 -19.61 -23.72
C PRO A 265 22.20 -18.27 -23.00
N ASP A 266 23.28 -17.72 -22.43
CA ASP A 266 23.24 -16.43 -21.72
C ASP A 266 22.82 -15.26 -22.64
N SER A 267 23.08 -15.38 -23.95
CA SER A 267 22.59 -14.43 -24.98
C SER A 267 21.07 -14.38 -25.11
N LYS A 268 20.35 -15.41 -24.65
CA LYS A 268 18.89 -15.45 -24.57
C LYS A 268 18.37 -15.02 -23.20
N VAL A 269 19.20 -14.54 -22.28
CA VAL A 269 18.76 -14.18 -20.93
C VAL A 269 18.84 -12.67 -20.72
N ILE A 270 17.66 -12.05 -20.58
CA ILE A 270 17.55 -10.64 -20.21
C ILE A 270 17.07 -10.51 -18.77
N ALA A 271 17.57 -9.50 -18.07
CA ALA A 271 17.13 -9.14 -16.73
C ALA A 271 16.97 -7.63 -16.67
N LEU A 272 16.13 -7.16 -15.75
CA LEU A 272 16.11 -5.74 -15.44
C LEU A 272 17.45 -5.33 -14.84
N THR A 273 18.05 -4.27 -15.39
CA THR A 273 19.26 -3.70 -14.83
C THR A 273 18.92 -3.10 -13.45
N PRO A 274 19.60 -3.53 -12.36
CA PRO A 274 19.40 -2.92 -11.05
C PRO A 274 19.81 -1.45 -11.09
N THR A 275 19.18 -0.62 -10.25
CA THR A 275 19.59 0.78 -10.09
C THR A 275 21.03 0.80 -9.57
N MET A 276 21.95 1.45 -10.30
CA MET A 276 23.24 1.86 -9.74
C MET A 276 23.07 2.91 -8.65
#